data_AF-D3AK65-F1
#
_entry.id   AF-D3AK65-F1
#
_cell.length_a   1.000
_cell.length_b   1.000
_cell.length_c   1.000
_cell.angle_alpha   90.00
_cell.angle_beta   90.00
_cell.angle_gamma   90.00
#
_symmetry.space_group_name_H-M   'P 1'
#
loop_
_entity.id
_entity.type
_entity.pdbx_description
1 polymer ?
#
loop_
_entity_poly.entity_id
_entity_poly.type
_entity_poly.pdbx_seq_one_letter_code
_entity_poly.pdbx_strand_id
1 'polypeptide(L)'
;MLEIVKVLMDYEKDPVGVEEMPQFSWKLKSDKRNVVQSAYRLQIAENRDFQTPVYDSGRVESSESAHVRPAGTKGDSAAILKSAVRYYVRVRVWTEEEESGWCCGEFVTALLDNREWKAPFVSAESAPACREESRGTLVRGDFSVGKGLTEAYAFTTALGLYQFYLNGSKVGTDEMTPGWTSYRRHLLYQTYDVTGCLKEGINTAGALVGAGWYKGVMGLTRSRNNYGDQTAFAMQMVLRYDDGREEVICTGEDWKGADAPVVFSEIYHGETYDAALEIPGWCGGEEAGEDRACETGRGEEPEIWHKTEIVPFDSSVLHAQGGARVTVIDRIPAKEVFVTPNGETVIDFGQNMAGRICVTGCGRKGDVIELRCFEILDAEGNVYLDNLRKAKTTMKYVFGKDGEITYHPYFTYMGFRYALVISYPGTPTAEAFTAETLHSEMAPAGEITCSNPLLNQLHHNYLWGLKGNFLDVPTDCPQRDERLGWTGDAQ
;
A
#
# COMPACT_ATOMS: atom_id res chain seq x y z
N MET A 1 -13.51 -37.47 -4.68
CA MET A 1 -12.26 -37.26 -5.42
C MET A 1 -11.38 -36.35 -4.58
N LEU A 2 -10.15 -36.79 -4.32
CA LEU A 2 -9.09 -35.99 -3.70
C LEU A 2 -8.64 -34.85 -4.62
N GLU A 3 -8.70 -33.62 -4.12
CA GLU A 3 -8.20 -32.42 -4.81
C GLU A 3 -7.45 -31.50 -3.86
N ILE A 4 -6.55 -30.68 -4.42
CA ILE A 4 -5.91 -29.58 -3.72
C ILE A 4 -6.64 -28.30 -4.15
N VAL A 5 -7.22 -27.58 -3.20
CA VAL A 5 -8.06 -26.40 -3.49
C VAL A 5 -7.34 -25.06 -3.31
N LYS A 6 -6.19 -25.08 -2.66
CA LYS A 6 -5.40 -23.88 -2.39
C LYS A 6 -3.93 -24.26 -2.23
N VAL A 7 -3.04 -23.52 -2.88
CA VAL A 7 -1.61 -23.51 -2.63
C VAL A 7 -1.24 -22.10 -2.15
N LEU A 8 -0.43 -22.03 -1.12
CA LEU A 8 0.06 -20.80 -0.51
C LEU A 8 1.58 -20.83 -0.46
N MET A 9 2.18 -19.66 -0.66
CA MET A 9 3.61 -19.38 -0.58
C MET A 9 3.77 -18.25 0.45
N ASP A 10 4.43 -18.54 1.57
CA ASP A 10 4.52 -17.62 2.71
C ASP A 10 3.15 -17.03 3.13
N TYR A 11 2.14 -17.91 3.20
CA TYR A 11 0.73 -17.60 3.52
C TYR A 11 -0.06 -16.85 2.44
N GLU A 12 0.58 -16.43 1.36
CA GLU A 12 -0.03 -15.68 0.26
C GLU A 12 -0.33 -16.56 -0.95
N LYS A 13 -1.32 -16.13 -1.74
CA LYS A 13 -1.60 -16.74 -3.04
C LYS A 13 -0.86 -15.92 -4.10
N ASP A 14 -0.06 -16.61 -4.90
CA ASP A 14 0.67 -16.04 -6.02
C ASP A 14 1.48 -14.76 -5.68
N PRO A 15 2.33 -14.78 -4.63
CA PRO A 15 2.97 -13.57 -4.11
C PRO A 15 3.96 -12.93 -5.09
N VAL A 16 4.10 -11.61 -5.01
CA VAL A 16 5.02 -10.80 -5.82
C VAL A 16 5.97 -10.04 -4.89
N GLY A 17 7.27 -10.30 -5.04
CA GLY A 17 8.32 -9.73 -4.18
C GLY A 17 8.83 -10.68 -3.10
N VAL A 18 8.97 -11.97 -3.41
CA VAL A 18 9.50 -12.96 -2.46
C VAL A 18 11.04 -12.88 -2.37
N GLU A 19 11.60 -12.68 -1.18
CA GLU A 19 13.05 -12.51 -0.96
C GLU A 19 13.85 -13.83 -0.91
N GLU A 20 13.19 -14.96 -0.69
CA GLU A 20 13.83 -16.26 -0.63
C GLU A 20 12.91 -17.37 -1.15
N MET A 21 13.33 -18.63 -1.09
CA MET A 21 12.45 -19.74 -1.40
C MET A 21 11.31 -19.78 -0.37
N PRO A 22 10.04 -19.58 -0.79
CA PRO A 22 8.95 -19.48 0.16
C PRO A 22 8.70 -20.84 0.83
N GLN A 23 8.02 -20.82 1.96
CA GLN A 23 7.41 -22.03 2.49
C GLN A 23 6.07 -22.28 1.79
N PHE A 24 5.81 -23.54 1.46
CA PHE A 24 4.61 -23.95 0.73
C PHE A 24 3.59 -24.57 1.68
N SER A 25 2.32 -24.24 1.47
CA SER A 25 1.21 -24.89 2.15
C SER A 25 0.11 -25.20 1.16
N TRP A 26 -0.61 -26.30 1.35
CA TRP A 26 -1.74 -26.66 0.49
C TRP A 26 -2.92 -27.22 1.28
N LYS A 27 -4.13 -26.88 0.83
CA LYS A 27 -5.38 -27.34 1.44
C LYS A 27 -6.00 -28.46 0.62
N LEU A 28 -6.27 -29.58 1.28
CA LEU A 28 -6.92 -30.74 0.67
C LEU A 28 -8.43 -30.66 0.81
N LYS A 29 -9.13 -31.18 -0.19
CA LYS A 29 -10.57 -31.43 -0.15
C LYS A 29 -10.84 -32.84 -0.68
N SER A 30 -11.78 -33.54 -0.05
CA SER A 30 -12.22 -34.87 -0.47
C SER A 30 -13.68 -35.07 -0.11
N ASP A 31 -14.36 -35.94 -0.85
CA ASP A 31 -15.70 -36.45 -0.57
C ASP A 31 -15.70 -37.69 0.34
N LYS A 32 -14.50 -38.25 0.61
CA LYS A 32 -14.30 -39.36 1.55
C LYS A 32 -14.01 -38.84 2.96
N ARG A 33 -14.23 -39.71 3.95
CA ARG A 33 -13.88 -39.46 5.37
C ARG A 33 -12.51 -40.06 5.68
N ASN A 34 -11.86 -39.54 6.73
CA ASN A 34 -10.57 -40.03 7.24
C ASN A 34 -9.46 -40.02 6.19
N VAL A 35 -9.46 -39.02 5.31
CA VAL A 35 -8.45 -38.86 4.27
C VAL A 35 -7.23 -38.20 4.86
N VAL A 36 -6.09 -38.90 4.80
CA VAL A 36 -4.80 -38.42 5.27
C VAL A 36 -3.80 -38.52 4.11
N GLN A 37 -3.06 -37.44 3.88
CA GLN A 37 -1.97 -37.44 2.92
C GLN A 37 -0.90 -38.44 3.36
N SER A 38 -0.44 -39.28 2.44
CA SER A 38 0.69 -40.20 2.64
C SER A 38 1.97 -39.70 1.99
N ALA A 39 1.86 -38.95 0.88
CA ALA A 39 3.00 -38.38 0.18
C ALA A 39 2.64 -37.11 -0.60
N TYR A 40 3.66 -36.33 -0.99
CA TYR A 40 3.52 -35.21 -1.90
C TYR A 40 4.66 -35.16 -2.94
N ARG A 41 4.45 -34.39 -4.01
CA ARG A 41 5.50 -33.97 -4.95
C ARG A 41 5.30 -32.50 -5.27
N LEU A 42 6.32 -31.70 -5.02
CA LEU A 42 6.37 -30.27 -5.28
C LEU A 42 7.40 -30.01 -6.39
N GLN A 43 6.98 -29.27 -7.42
CA GLN A 43 7.86 -28.83 -8.49
C GLN A 43 7.80 -27.31 -8.64
N ILE A 44 8.97 -26.72 -8.92
CA ILE A 44 9.16 -25.29 -9.15
C ILE A 44 9.95 -25.13 -10.44
N ALA A 45 9.53 -24.25 -11.34
CA ALA A 45 10.16 -24.04 -12.64
C ALA A 45 10.05 -22.59 -13.11
N GLU A 46 10.99 -22.12 -13.94
CA GLU A 46 10.89 -20.82 -14.62
C GLU A 46 9.85 -20.86 -15.77
N ASN A 47 9.46 -22.05 -16.24
CA ASN A 47 8.51 -22.24 -17.34
C ASN A 47 7.32 -23.14 -16.94
N ARG A 48 6.14 -22.86 -17.50
CA ARG A 48 4.88 -23.58 -17.19
C ARG A 48 4.86 -25.06 -17.61
N ASP A 49 5.82 -25.52 -18.42
CA ASP A 49 5.88 -26.92 -18.87
C ASP A 49 6.52 -27.87 -17.86
N PHE A 50 7.31 -27.34 -16.91
CA PHE A 50 8.08 -28.09 -15.93
C PHE A 50 8.96 -29.20 -16.54
N GLN A 51 9.48 -29.01 -17.77
CA GLN A 51 10.41 -29.97 -18.37
C GLN A 51 11.77 -29.98 -17.65
N THR A 52 12.23 -28.79 -17.25
CA THR A 52 13.48 -28.58 -16.51
C THR A 52 13.18 -27.78 -15.23
N PRO A 53 12.55 -28.40 -14.21
CA PRO A 53 12.25 -27.71 -12.98
C PRO A 53 13.55 -27.32 -12.25
N VAL A 54 13.57 -26.12 -11.67
CA VAL A 54 14.68 -25.68 -10.79
C VAL A 54 14.65 -26.43 -9.46
N TYR A 55 13.49 -26.97 -9.10
CA TYR A 55 13.33 -27.85 -7.96
C TYR A 55 12.25 -28.91 -8.24
N ASP A 56 12.55 -30.16 -7.89
CA ASP A 56 11.59 -31.26 -7.89
C ASP A 56 11.87 -32.13 -6.66
N SER A 57 10.90 -32.20 -5.75
CA SER A 57 11.06 -33.00 -4.54
C SER A 57 11.08 -34.51 -4.82
N GLY A 58 10.69 -34.95 -6.03
CA GLY A 58 10.25 -36.32 -6.25
C GLY A 58 9.04 -36.65 -5.38
N ARG A 59 8.74 -37.95 -5.21
CA ARG A 59 7.73 -38.38 -4.24
C ARG A 59 8.35 -38.38 -2.85
N VAL A 60 7.83 -37.54 -1.96
CA VAL A 60 8.25 -37.46 -0.55
C VAL A 60 7.18 -38.14 0.30
N GLU A 61 7.52 -39.22 0.99
CA GLU A 61 6.63 -39.86 1.96
C GLU A 61 6.50 -38.96 3.20
N SER A 62 5.40 -38.20 3.28
CA SER A 62 5.12 -37.28 4.38
C SER A 62 3.64 -36.90 4.38
N SER A 63 3.07 -36.80 5.57
CA SER A 63 1.72 -36.29 5.80
C SER A 63 1.67 -34.76 5.92
N GLU A 64 2.81 -34.06 5.87
CA GLU A 64 2.87 -32.60 5.99
C GLU A 64 2.30 -31.89 4.76
N SER A 65 1.45 -30.90 5.00
CA SER A 65 0.83 -30.07 3.95
C SER A 65 0.89 -28.57 4.28
N ALA A 66 1.57 -28.18 5.35
CA ALA A 66 1.71 -26.80 5.79
C ALA A 66 3.18 -26.52 6.12
N HIS A 67 3.63 -25.31 5.78
CA HIS A 67 4.99 -24.82 6.00
C HIS A 67 6.09 -25.75 5.44
N VAL A 68 5.80 -26.46 4.35
CA VAL A 68 6.74 -27.34 3.67
C VAL A 68 7.82 -26.49 3.01
N ARG A 69 9.08 -26.71 3.40
CA ARG A 69 10.23 -26.04 2.79
C ARG A 69 10.93 -26.99 1.81
N PRO A 70 11.21 -26.55 0.57
CA PRO A 70 12.00 -27.34 -0.37
C PRO A 70 13.34 -27.81 0.25
N ALA A 71 13.70 -29.08 0.05
CA ALA A 71 14.93 -29.62 0.61
C ALA A 71 16.15 -29.02 -0.10
N GLY A 72 17.25 -28.79 0.64
CA GLY A 72 18.48 -28.23 0.06
C GLY A 72 18.42 -26.74 -0.27
N THR A 73 17.35 -26.02 0.13
CA THR A 73 17.23 -24.56 -0.08
C THR A 73 17.50 -23.75 1.19
N LYS A 74 17.60 -24.39 2.36
CA LYS A 74 17.86 -23.68 3.62
C LYS A 74 19.29 -23.13 3.64
N GLY A 75 19.43 -21.81 3.46
CA GLY A 75 20.73 -21.12 3.37
C GLY A 75 21.35 -21.07 1.98
N ASP A 76 20.84 -21.87 1.03
CA ASP A 76 21.30 -21.97 -0.37
C ASP A 76 20.22 -21.56 -1.40
N SER A 77 19.09 -20.99 -0.97
CA SER A 77 18.02 -20.47 -1.86
C SER A 77 18.56 -19.54 -2.96
N ALA A 78 19.58 -18.73 -2.63
CA ALA A 78 20.25 -17.82 -3.56
C ALA A 78 21.00 -18.55 -4.70
N ALA A 79 21.32 -19.84 -4.56
CA ALA A 79 21.91 -20.65 -5.62
C ALA A 79 20.88 -21.16 -6.64
N ILE A 80 19.58 -21.07 -6.33
CA ILE A 80 18.48 -21.62 -7.15
C ILE A 80 17.61 -20.51 -7.73
N LEU A 81 17.29 -19.50 -6.94
CA LEU A 81 16.43 -18.40 -7.35
C LEU A 81 17.24 -17.24 -7.93
N LYS A 82 16.63 -16.53 -8.88
CA LYS A 82 17.15 -15.31 -9.48
C LYS A 82 16.24 -14.14 -9.11
N SER A 83 16.80 -12.94 -9.05
CA SER A 83 16.07 -11.71 -8.77
C SER A 83 15.10 -11.35 -9.89
N ALA A 84 13.94 -10.80 -9.51
CA ALA A 84 12.91 -10.33 -10.44
C ALA A 84 12.41 -11.40 -11.43
N VAL A 85 12.32 -12.67 -11.05
CA VAL A 85 11.91 -13.79 -11.93
C VAL A 85 10.60 -14.38 -11.45
N ARG A 86 9.72 -14.71 -12.40
CA ARG A 86 8.53 -15.52 -12.12
C ARG A 86 8.88 -17.00 -12.07
N TYR A 87 8.43 -17.65 -11.01
CA TYR A 87 8.48 -19.09 -10.86
C TYR A 87 7.07 -19.67 -10.84
N TYR A 88 6.88 -20.74 -11.59
CA TYR A 88 5.67 -21.55 -11.58
C TYR A 88 5.84 -22.72 -10.63
N VAL A 89 4.78 -23.01 -9.89
CA VAL A 89 4.74 -24.03 -8.85
C VAL A 89 3.64 -25.01 -9.20
N ARG A 90 3.88 -26.30 -8.97
CA ARG A 90 2.79 -27.27 -8.92
C ARG A 90 3.03 -28.31 -7.84
N VAL A 91 1.95 -28.70 -7.18
CA VAL A 91 1.93 -29.74 -6.16
C VAL A 91 0.87 -30.78 -6.49
N ARG A 92 1.18 -32.04 -6.20
CA ARG A 92 0.21 -33.13 -6.15
C ARG A 92 0.47 -33.97 -4.92
N VAL A 93 -0.56 -34.67 -4.47
CA VAL A 93 -0.53 -35.46 -3.24
C VAL A 93 -1.05 -36.87 -3.48
N TRP A 94 -0.64 -37.77 -2.60
CA TRP A 94 -1.17 -39.12 -2.52
C TRP A 94 -1.78 -39.34 -1.14
N THR A 95 -2.78 -40.21 -1.13
CA THR A 95 -3.32 -40.86 0.06
C THR A 95 -3.03 -42.37 -0.08
N GLU A 96 -3.56 -43.20 0.81
CA GLU A 96 -3.45 -44.66 0.64
C GLU A 96 -4.23 -45.17 -0.58
N GLU A 97 -5.29 -44.47 -1.00
CA GLU A 97 -6.23 -44.93 -2.03
C GLU A 97 -6.19 -44.12 -3.33
N GLU A 98 -5.82 -42.84 -3.26
CA GLU A 98 -5.97 -41.87 -4.36
C GLU A 98 -4.73 -41.00 -4.56
N GLU A 99 -4.49 -40.65 -5.83
CA GLU A 99 -3.57 -39.58 -6.27
C GLU A 99 -4.41 -38.38 -6.71
N SER A 100 -4.00 -37.17 -6.30
CA SER A 100 -4.65 -35.94 -6.75
C SER A 100 -4.18 -35.53 -8.16
N GLY A 101 -4.95 -34.69 -8.83
CA GLY A 101 -4.43 -33.86 -9.91
C GLY A 101 -3.34 -32.88 -9.42
N TRP A 102 -2.64 -32.25 -10.35
CA TRP A 102 -1.74 -31.14 -10.05
C TRP A 102 -2.54 -29.88 -9.71
N CYS A 103 -2.14 -29.18 -8.65
CA CYS A 103 -2.58 -27.83 -8.35
C CYS A 103 -1.42 -26.87 -8.54
N CYS A 104 -1.66 -25.80 -9.29
CA CYS A 104 -0.65 -24.84 -9.67
C CYS A 104 -0.73 -23.56 -8.84
N GLY A 105 0.41 -22.89 -8.71
CA GLY A 105 0.55 -21.51 -8.24
C GLY A 105 1.75 -20.88 -8.92
N GLU A 106 2.06 -19.65 -8.58
CA GLU A 106 3.26 -18.96 -9.04
C GLU A 106 3.79 -18.02 -7.95
N PHE A 107 5.00 -17.50 -8.11
CA PHE A 107 5.48 -16.37 -7.33
C PHE A 107 6.49 -15.59 -8.14
N VAL A 108 6.68 -14.32 -7.80
CA VAL A 108 7.72 -13.48 -8.39
C VAL A 108 8.72 -13.12 -7.31
N THR A 109 10.00 -13.36 -7.55
CA THR A 109 11.06 -13.01 -6.62
C THR A 109 11.29 -11.49 -6.59
N ALA A 110 11.72 -11.01 -5.43
CA ALA A 110 12.19 -9.65 -5.25
C ALA A 110 13.60 -9.47 -5.86
N LEU A 111 14.28 -8.37 -5.51
CA LEU A 111 15.74 -8.35 -5.56
C LEU A 111 16.27 -9.18 -4.38
N LEU A 112 16.99 -10.26 -4.67
CA LEU A 112 17.46 -11.22 -3.66
C LEU A 112 18.72 -10.74 -2.93
N ASP A 113 19.42 -9.75 -3.51
CA ASP A 113 20.58 -9.11 -2.92
C ASP A 113 20.47 -7.60 -3.03
N ASN A 114 20.60 -6.91 -1.89
CA ASN A 114 20.53 -5.45 -1.81
C ASN A 114 21.59 -4.74 -2.66
N ARG A 115 22.68 -5.43 -3.03
CA ARG A 115 23.70 -4.91 -3.97
C ARG A 115 23.18 -4.78 -5.41
N GLU A 116 22.08 -5.45 -5.74
CA GLU A 116 21.39 -5.31 -7.03
C GLU A 116 20.55 -4.04 -7.13
N TRP A 117 20.27 -3.39 -6.00
CA TRP A 117 19.59 -2.10 -5.97
C TRP A 117 20.52 -0.99 -6.48
N LYS A 118 20.15 -0.37 -7.60
CA LYS A 118 20.90 0.70 -8.27
C LYS A 118 20.19 2.04 -8.22
N ALA A 119 18.91 2.06 -7.85
CA ALA A 119 18.07 3.25 -7.91
C ALA A 119 18.39 4.24 -6.77
N PRO A 120 18.96 5.43 -7.05
CA PRO A 120 19.10 6.45 -6.03
C PRO A 120 17.75 6.96 -5.52
N PHE A 121 17.73 7.41 -4.27
CA PHE A 121 16.61 8.15 -3.72
C PHE A 121 16.61 9.57 -4.27
N VAL A 122 15.51 9.97 -4.93
CA VAL A 122 15.32 11.31 -5.48
C VAL A 122 14.30 12.08 -4.65
N SER A 123 14.60 13.36 -4.37
CA SER A 123 13.74 14.27 -3.64
C SER A 123 13.42 15.50 -4.47
N ALA A 124 12.19 15.97 -4.35
CA ALA A 124 11.77 17.27 -4.85
C ALA A 124 11.72 18.33 -3.74
N GLU A 125 12.01 17.96 -2.49
CA GLU A 125 12.13 18.90 -1.39
C GLU A 125 13.48 19.62 -1.43
N SER A 126 13.52 20.89 -0.98
CA SER A 126 14.77 21.65 -0.85
C SER A 126 15.22 21.70 0.61
N ALA A 127 16.34 21.05 0.91
CA ALA A 127 16.98 21.15 2.22
C ALA A 127 17.68 22.52 2.40
N PRO A 128 17.75 23.08 3.63
CA PRO A 128 17.20 22.54 4.89
C PRO A 128 15.75 23.00 5.17
N ALA A 129 15.12 23.77 4.28
CA ALA A 129 13.80 24.37 4.52
C ALA A 129 12.71 23.32 4.76
N CYS A 130 12.81 22.17 4.09
CA CYS A 130 11.86 21.07 4.19
C CYS A 130 11.73 20.44 5.59
N ARG A 131 12.68 20.67 6.50
CA ARG A 131 12.74 20.05 7.83
C ARG A 131 11.54 20.36 8.72
N GLU A 132 10.98 21.56 8.57
CA GLU A 132 9.86 22.05 9.38
C GLU A 132 8.51 21.93 8.64
N GLU A 133 8.51 21.29 7.47
CA GLU A 133 7.35 21.22 6.58
C GLU A 133 6.90 19.77 6.36
N SER A 134 5.60 19.57 6.15
CA SER A 134 4.99 18.26 5.84
C SER A 134 4.16 18.30 4.55
N ARG A 135 4.49 19.21 3.62
CA ARG A 135 3.88 19.19 2.29
C ARG A 135 4.35 17.96 1.53
N GLY A 136 3.49 17.48 0.64
CA GLY A 136 3.84 16.44 -0.31
C GLY A 136 4.56 17.02 -1.52
N THR A 137 5.26 16.16 -2.23
CA THR A 137 5.93 16.50 -3.49
C THR A 137 5.63 15.47 -4.57
N LEU A 138 5.69 15.87 -5.83
CA LEU A 138 5.64 14.99 -6.98
C LEU A 138 7.07 14.78 -7.51
N VAL A 139 7.41 13.55 -7.87
CA VAL A 139 8.62 13.23 -8.64
C VAL A 139 8.25 12.40 -9.86
N ARG A 140 8.87 12.66 -11.01
CA ARG A 140 8.61 11.90 -12.25
C ARG A 140 9.84 11.75 -13.13
N GLY A 141 9.83 10.72 -13.97
CA GLY A 141 10.80 10.48 -15.03
C GLY A 141 10.16 9.79 -16.22
N ASP A 142 10.57 10.20 -17.42
CA ASP A 142 10.17 9.56 -18.67
C ASP A 142 11.22 8.51 -19.08
N PHE A 143 10.76 7.40 -19.66
CA PHE A 143 11.61 6.33 -20.16
C PHE A 143 10.99 5.69 -21.39
N SER A 144 11.81 5.03 -22.21
CA SER A 144 11.35 4.36 -23.43
C SER A 144 11.28 2.85 -23.21
N VAL A 145 10.23 2.23 -23.74
CA VAL A 145 10.05 0.77 -23.74
C VAL A 145 10.08 0.30 -25.20
N GLY A 146 10.97 -0.63 -25.51
CA GLY A 146 11.07 -1.23 -26.85
C GLY A 146 9.92 -2.18 -27.21
N LYS A 147 9.93 -2.67 -28.45
CA LYS A 147 9.04 -3.74 -28.91
C LYS A 147 9.33 -5.06 -28.18
N GLY A 148 8.29 -5.89 -28.07
CA GLY A 148 8.43 -7.26 -27.59
C GLY A 148 8.57 -7.40 -26.07
N LEU A 149 8.10 -6.42 -25.28
CA LEU A 149 8.11 -6.52 -23.81
C LEU A 149 7.29 -7.75 -23.36
N THR A 150 7.89 -8.61 -22.55
CA THR A 150 7.28 -9.84 -22.03
C THR A 150 7.04 -9.78 -20.53
N GLU A 151 7.92 -9.13 -19.77
CA GLU A 151 7.80 -8.97 -18.31
C GLU A 151 8.32 -7.61 -17.88
N ALA A 152 7.66 -6.99 -16.90
CA ALA A 152 8.16 -5.81 -16.22
C ALA A 152 7.83 -5.84 -14.73
N TYR A 153 8.84 -5.67 -13.89
CA TYR A 153 8.71 -5.67 -12.44
C TYR A 153 9.28 -4.37 -11.85
N ALA A 154 8.45 -3.64 -11.09
CA ALA A 154 8.84 -2.41 -10.40
C ALA A 154 9.08 -2.68 -8.92
N PHE A 155 10.21 -2.21 -8.40
CA PHE A 155 10.62 -2.22 -7.01
C PHE A 155 10.65 -0.79 -6.52
N THR A 156 9.80 -0.45 -5.55
CA THR A 156 9.59 0.95 -5.14
C THR A 156 9.61 1.10 -3.63
N THR A 157 10.17 2.20 -3.14
CA THR A 157 10.16 2.57 -1.73
C THR A 157 10.27 4.08 -1.57
N ALA A 158 10.10 4.58 -0.34
CA ALA A 158 10.31 5.97 -0.01
C ALA A 158 10.89 6.19 1.39
N LEU A 159 11.64 7.27 1.53
CA LEU A 159 11.90 7.93 2.81
C LEU A 159 10.68 8.81 3.11
N GLY A 160 9.68 8.24 3.77
CA GLY A 160 8.36 8.87 3.93
C GLY A 160 7.25 7.90 3.59
N LEU A 161 6.23 8.40 2.93
CA LEU A 161 5.19 7.60 2.27
C LEU A 161 5.13 7.93 0.79
N TYR A 162 4.62 7.01 -0.03
CA TYR A 162 4.43 7.27 -1.45
C TYR A 162 3.13 6.67 -2.01
N GLN A 163 2.76 7.17 -3.19
CA GLN A 163 1.77 6.59 -4.10
C GLN A 163 2.46 6.52 -5.47
N PHE A 164 2.61 5.32 -6.05
CA PHE A 164 3.34 5.12 -7.30
C PHE A 164 2.39 5.11 -8.50
N TYR A 165 2.81 5.77 -9.58
CA TYR A 165 2.03 5.94 -10.80
C TYR A 165 2.86 5.55 -12.02
N LEU A 166 2.18 4.92 -12.99
CA LEU A 166 2.67 4.69 -14.34
C LEU A 166 1.62 5.15 -15.33
N ASN A 167 2.03 6.00 -16.28
CA ASN A 167 1.18 6.48 -17.38
C ASN A 167 -0.19 7.03 -16.89
N GLY A 168 -0.16 7.83 -15.82
CA GLY A 168 -1.32 8.47 -15.22
C GLY A 168 -2.15 7.60 -14.27
N SER A 169 -1.84 6.31 -14.13
CA SER A 169 -2.60 5.38 -13.29
C SER A 169 -1.80 4.99 -12.04
N LYS A 170 -2.46 4.96 -10.88
CA LYS A 170 -1.87 4.43 -9.64
C LYS A 170 -1.58 2.93 -9.84
N VAL A 171 -0.38 2.50 -9.47
CA VAL A 171 0.03 1.09 -9.50
C VAL A 171 -0.35 0.42 -8.19
N GLY A 172 -1.09 -0.69 -8.29
CA GLY A 172 -1.58 -1.43 -7.13
C GLY A 172 -2.69 -0.69 -6.36
N THR A 173 -3.10 -1.31 -5.25
CA THR A 173 -4.15 -0.78 -4.35
C THR A 173 -3.61 -0.44 -2.97
N ASP A 174 -2.29 -0.49 -2.81
CA ASP A 174 -1.62 -0.29 -1.54
C ASP A 174 -1.78 1.17 -1.09
N GLU A 175 -1.95 1.34 0.20
CA GLU A 175 -2.03 2.63 0.87
C GLU A 175 -0.92 2.67 1.94
N MET A 176 -0.51 3.87 2.35
CA MET A 176 0.49 4.03 3.41
C MET A 176 1.83 3.31 3.14
N THR A 177 2.18 3.09 1.87
CA THR A 177 3.48 2.51 1.47
C THR A 177 4.64 3.46 1.76
N PRO A 178 5.82 2.99 2.20
CA PRO A 178 6.21 1.60 2.37
C PRO A 178 5.91 1.01 3.77
N GLY A 179 5.05 1.67 4.55
CA GLY A 179 4.76 1.27 5.93
C GLY A 179 5.67 1.96 6.97
N TRP A 180 5.59 1.50 8.22
CA TRP A 180 6.36 2.01 9.34
C TRP A 180 7.33 0.97 9.86
N THR A 181 8.60 1.16 9.51
CA THR A 181 9.71 0.32 9.97
C THR A 181 10.75 1.14 10.72
N SER A 182 11.76 0.44 11.26
CA SER A 182 12.97 1.10 11.73
C SER A 182 13.84 1.47 10.52
N TYR A 183 13.46 2.51 9.77
CA TYR A 183 14.00 2.87 8.44
C TYR A 183 15.52 2.72 8.29
N ARG A 184 16.33 3.12 9.29
CA ARG A 184 17.81 3.03 9.25
C ARG A 184 18.39 1.63 9.48
N ARG A 185 17.54 0.63 9.67
CA ARG A 185 17.89 -0.78 9.98
C ARG A 185 17.19 -1.74 9.04
N HIS A 186 15.98 -1.39 8.64
CA HIS A 186 15.10 -2.18 7.82
C HIS A 186 14.13 -1.19 7.18
N LEU A 187 14.24 -0.98 5.87
CA LEU A 187 13.30 -0.19 5.07
C LEU A 187 12.68 -1.11 4.03
N LEU A 188 11.36 -1.20 4.06
CA LEU A 188 10.62 -2.02 3.11
C LEU A 188 10.56 -1.38 1.72
N TYR A 189 10.58 -2.20 0.68
CA TYR A 189 10.17 -1.86 -0.67
C TYR A 189 9.08 -2.80 -1.17
N GLN A 190 8.22 -2.30 -2.04
CA GLN A 190 7.14 -3.04 -2.64
C GLN A 190 7.57 -3.53 -4.03
N THR A 191 7.14 -4.73 -4.40
CA THR A 191 7.30 -5.25 -5.77
C THR A 191 5.96 -5.29 -6.47
N TYR A 192 5.91 -4.85 -7.73
CA TYR A 192 4.73 -4.84 -8.57
C TYR A 192 5.03 -5.48 -9.93
N ASP A 193 4.13 -6.34 -10.41
CA ASP A 193 4.08 -6.71 -11.82
C ASP A 193 3.40 -5.58 -12.60
N VAL A 194 4.20 -4.87 -13.40
CA VAL A 194 3.76 -3.71 -14.17
C VAL A 194 3.75 -3.98 -15.67
N THR A 195 3.87 -5.26 -16.08
CA THR A 195 3.93 -5.66 -17.48
C THR A 195 2.77 -5.09 -18.29
N GLY A 196 1.55 -5.17 -17.74
CA GLY A 196 0.33 -4.65 -18.37
C GLY A 196 0.11 -3.14 -18.25
N CYS A 197 0.97 -2.42 -17.51
CA CYS A 197 0.86 -0.98 -17.31
C CYS A 197 1.68 -0.16 -18.31
N LEU A 198 2.58 -0.82 -19.06
CA LEU A 198 3.51 -0.20 -19.97
C LEU A 198 3.04 -0.32 -21.43
N LYS A 199 3.45 0.64 -22.25
CA LYS A 199 3.23 0.65 -23.70
C LYS A 199 4.55 0.75 -24.45
N GLU A 200 4.57 0.34 -25.71
CA GLU A 200 5.72 0.61 -26.58
C GLU A 200 5.94 2.13 -26.73
N GLY A 201 7.20 2.57 -26.72
CA GLY A 201 7.56 3.98 -26.81
C GLY A 201 7.70 4.65 -25.46
N ILE A 202 7.36 5.93 -25.37
CA ILE A 202 7.58 6.76 -24.17
C ILE A 202 6.52 6.42 -23.11
N ASN A 203 7.00 6.15 -21.91
CA ASN A 203 6.24 5.95 -20.69
C ASN A 203 6.71 6.94 -19.63
N THR A 204 5.85 7.23 -18.67
CA THR A 204 6.18 8.08 -17.52
C THR A 204 5.94 7.32 -16.22
N ALA A 205 6.95 7.29 -15.36
CA ALA A 205 6.84 6.84 -13.98
C ALA A 205 6.88 8.05 -13.05
N GLY A 206 6.17 7.98 -11.94
CA GLY A 206 6.19 9.02 -10.93
C GLY A 206 5.62 8.61 -9.60
N ALA A 207 5.89 9.40 -8.57
CA ALA A 207 5.33 9.22 -7.25
C ALA A 207 4.86 10.53 -6.64
N LEU A 208 3.71 10.48 -5.96
CA LEU A 208 3.36 11.45 -4.94
C LEU A 208 4.01 10.99 -3.64
N VAL A 209 4.76 11.86 -2.97
CA VAL A 209 5.58 11.54 -1.79
C VAL A 209 5.15 12.41 -0.61
N GLY A 210 5.04 11.83 0.59
CA GLY A 210 4.62 12.51 1.81
C GLY A 210 5.52 12.21 3.02
N ALA A 211 5.39 13.02 4.07
CA ALA A 211 6.27 12.98 5.25
C ALA A 211 6.22 11.68 6.04
N GLY A 212 5.01 11.11 6.20
CA GLY A 212 4.81 9.82 6.89
C GLY A 212 5.36 9.75 8.30
N TRP A 213 5.69 8.52 8.72
CA TRP A 213 6.43 8.24 9.95
C TRP A 213 7.91 8.65 9.86
N TYR A 214 8.46 8.78 8.66
CA TYR A 214 9.87 9.10 8.44
C TYR A 214 10.27 10.46 9.05
N LYS A 215 9.50 11.51 8.71
CA LYS A 215 9.78 12.88 9.19
C LYS A 215 8.62 13.60 9.87
N GLY A 216 7.39 13.10 9.74
CA GLY A 216 6.22 13.69 10.41
C GLY A 216 6.32 13.68 11.93
N VAL A 217 5.45 14.43 12.61
CA VAL A 217 5.35 14.40 14.08
C VAL A 217 4.90 13.02 14.53
N MET A 218 5.72 12.36 15.34
CA MET A 218 5.34 11.08 15.95
C MET A 218 6.11 10.77 17.24
N GLY A 219 5.73 9.66 17.88
CA GLY A 219 6.44 9.11 19.04
C GLY A 219 6.11 9.78 20.38
N LEU A 220 6.65 9.23 21.46
CA LEU A 220 6.38 9.66 22.84
C LEU A 220 6.71 11.14 23.08
N THR A 221 7.76 11.64 22.44
CA THR A 221 8.20 13.03 22.52
C THR A 221 7.48 13.95 21.53
N ARG A 222 6.66 13.40 20.61
CA ARG A 222 5.99 14.11 19.52
C ARG A 222 6.96 15.00 18.75
N SER A 223 8.10 14.42 18.40
CA SER A 223 9.16 15.08 17.64
C SER A 223 8.97 14.83 16.15
N ARG A 224 9.45 15.77 15.34
CA ARG A 224 9.60 15.61 13.89
C ARG A 224 10.96 14.98 13.56
N ASN A 225 11.11 14.54 12.32
CA ASN A 225 12.38 14.13 11.74
C ASN A 225 13.04 12.95 12.49
N ASN A 226 12.24 11.98 12.90
CA ASN A 226 12.69 10.84 13.71
C ASN A 226 13.71 9.96 12.98
N TYR A 227 13.57 9.82 11.65
CA TYR A 227 14.44 8.97 10.83
C TYR A 227 15.29 9.77 9.84
N GLY A 228 14.77 10.90 9.35
CA GLY A 228 15.50 11.91 8.57
C GLY A 228 14.62 13.14 8.36
N ASP A 229 15.13 14.13 7.64
CA ASP A 229 14.51 15.46 7.50
C ASP A 229 14.12 15.84 6.06
N GLN A 230 14.37 14.95 5.10
CA GLN A 230 14.03 15.12 3.69
C GLN A 230 13.31 13.87 3.16
N THR A 231 12.14 14.05 2.54
CA THR A 231 11.44 12.92 1.90
C THR A 231 12.09 12.58 0.57
N ALA A 232 12.03 11.30 0.16
CA ALA A 232 12.58 10.88 -1.12
C ALA A 232 11.90 9.60 -1.61
N PHE A 233 11.90 9.38 -2.93
CA PHE A 233 11.38 8.18 -3.57
C PHE A 233 12.49 7.47 -4.33
N ALA A 234 12.44 6.14 -4.36
CA ALA A 234 13.34 5.34 -5.16
C ALA A 234 12.55 4.25 -5.91
N MET A 235 12.84 4.09 -7.19
CA MET A 235 12.25 3.06 -8.04
C MET A 235 13.35 2.41 -8.88
N GLN A 236 13.40 1.09 -8.87
CA GLN A 236 14.07 0.28 -9.87
C GLN A 236 13.03 -0.55 -10.62
N MET A 237 13.09 -0.58 -11.95
CA MET A 237 12.20 -1.40 -12.77
C MET A 237 13.04 -2.27 -13.70
N VAL A 238 12.75 -3.56 -13.73
CA VAL A 238 13.41 -4.54 -14.62
C VAL A 238 12.44 -4.88 -15.75
N LEU A 239 12.86 -4.69 -16.99
CA LEU A 239 12.11 -4.99 -18.21
C LEU A 239 12.78 -6.14 -18.94
N ARG A 240 12.00 -7.12 -19.40
CA ARG A 240 12.48 -8.21 -20.26
C ARG A 240 11.70 -8.29 -21.57
N TYR A 241 12.42 -8.66 -22.61
CA TYR A 241 11.91 -8.70 -23.97
C TYR A 241 11.97 -10.12 -24.56
N ASP A 242 11.16 -10.38 -25.58
CA ASP A 242 11.11 -11.66 -26.30
C ASP A 242 12.42 -12.01 -27.04
N ASP A 243 13.25 -11.00 -27.36
CA ASP A 243 14.59 -11.12 -27.94
C ASP A 243 15.67 -11.49 -26.90
N GLY A 244 15.32 -11.58 -25.61
CA GLY A 244 16.21 -11.89 -24.50
C GLY A 244 16.95 -10.69 -23.90
N ARG A 245 16.69 -9.47 -24.38
CA ARG A 245 17.22 -8.23 -23.78
C ARG A 245 16.59 -7.98 -22.41
N GLU A 246 17.38 -7.43 -21.51
CA GLU A 246 16.94 -6.93 -20.20
C GLU A 246 17.35 -5.45 -20.08
N GLU A 247 16.43 -4.62 -19.59
CA GLU A 247 16.69 -3.21 -19.31
C GLU A 247 16.31 -2.88 -17.87
N VAL A 248 17.10 -2.01 -17.24
CA VAL A 248 16.85 -1.53 -15.88
C VAL A 248 16.62 -0.03 -15.93
N ILE A 249 15.43 0.40 -15.49
CA ILE A 249 15.04 1.80 -15.37
C ILE A 249 15.10 2.18 -13.89
N CYS A 250 15.75 3.29 -13.58
CA CYS A 250 15.90 3.77 -12.21
C CYS A 250 15.37 5.20 -12.04
N THR A 251 15.02 5.56 -10.81
CA THR A 251 15.12 6.94 -10.35
C THR A 251 16.53 7.48 -10.59
N GLY A 252 16.69 8.77 -10.87
CA GLY A 252 18.00 9.33 -11.22
C GLY A 252 17.98 10.83 -11.47
N GLU A 253 19.11 11.37 -11.93
CA GLU A 253 19.28 12.83 -12.11
C GLU A 253 18.37 13.45 -13.16
N ASP A 254 17.87 12.65 -14.10
CA ASP A 254 16.94 13.09 -15.15
C ASP A 254 15.49 13.22 -14.64
N TRP A 255 15.24 12.84 -13.39
CA TRP A 255 13.94 13.01 -12.76
C TRP A 255 13.69 14.46 -12.36
N LYS A 256 12.44 14.86 -12.53
CA LYS A 256 11.93 16.19 -12.19
C LYS A 256 11.02 16.13 -10.97
N GLY A 257 11.04 17.20 -10.19
CA GLY A 257 10.28 17.39 -8.98
C GLY A 257 9.32 18.58 -9.08
N ALA A 258 8.24 18.57 -8.30
CA ALA A 258 7.34 19.69 -8.11
C ALA A 258 6.69 19.62 -6.73
N ASP A 259 6.19 20.74 -6.21
CA ASP A 259 5.27 20.74 -5.07
C ASP A 259 3.98 20.00 -5.45
N ALA A 260 3.45 19.19 -4.53
CA ALA A 260 2.17 18.51 -4.73
C ALA A 260 0.99 19.37 -4.25
N PRO A 261 -0.24 19.06 -4.69
CA PRO A 261 -1.47 19.64 -4.13
C PRO A 261 -1.67 19.34 -2.64
N VAL A 262 -1.00 18.33 -2.10
CA VAL A 262 -0.94 18.03 -0.65
C VAL A 262 -0.05 19.07 0.02
N VAL A 263 -0.62 20.17 0.50
CA VAL A 263 0.14 21.28 1.13
C VAL A 263 0.52 21.02 2.59
N PHE A 264 -0.11 20.03 3.23
CA PHE A 264 0.25 19.52 4.55
C PHE A 264 -0.28 18.11 4.72
N SER A 265 0.52 17.16 5.20
CA SER A 265 0.03 15.84 5.61
C SER A 265 0.86 15.21 6.72
N GLU A 266 0.18 14.84 7.82
CA GLU A 266 0.79 14.13 8.93
C GLU A 266 -0.18 13.13 9.55
N ILE A 267 0.34 11.98 9.98
CA ILE A 267 -0.41 10.86 10.56
C ILE A 267 -1.37 11.30 11.68
N TYR A 268 -0.94 12.16 12.60
CA TYR A 268 -1.78 12.58 13.74
C TYR A 268 -2.67 13.79 13.43
N HIS A 269 -2.22 14.69 12.58
CA HIS A 269 -2.88 15.99 12.40
C HIS A 269 -3.84 16.01 11.22
N GLY A 270 -3.70 15.08 10.28
CA GLY A 270 -4.53 14.98 9.09
C GLY A 270 -3.85 15.60 7.87
N GLU A 271 -4.64 15.98 6.86
CA GLU A 271 -4.15 16.39 5.55
C GLU A 271 -4.92 17.60 5.00
N THR A 272 -4.19 18.54 4.42
CA THR A 272 -4.75 19.66 3.65
C THR A 272 -4.33 19.52 2.20
N TYR A 273 -5.32 19.52 1.31
CA TYR A 273 -5.17 19.42 -0.12
C TYR A 273 -5.72 20.69 -0.79
N ASP A 274 -4.91 21.33 -1.61
CA ASP A 274 -5.30 22.49 -2.42
C ASP A 274 -5.36 22.09 -3.89
N ALA A 275 -6.58 21.87 -4.39
CA ALA A 275 -6.76 21.43 -5.77
C ALA A 275 -6.43 22.53 -6.80
N ALA A 276 -6.22 23.79 -6.38
CA ALA A 276 -5.72 24.82 -7.29
C ALA A 276 -4.27 24.58 -7.73
N LEU A 277 -3.54 23.70 -7.01
CA LEU A 277 -2.16 23.32 -7.29
C LEU A 277 -2.05 22.02 -8.09
N GLU A 278 -3.17 21.42 -8.50
CA GLU A 278 -3.15 20.22 -9.34
C GLU A 278 -2.41 20.47 -10.65
N ILE A 279 -1.60 19.47 -11.05
CA ILE A 279 -0.88 19.45 -12.31
C ILE A 279 -1.50 18.33 -13.17
N PRO A 280 -2.50 18.64 -14.03
CA PRO A 280 -3.13 17.63 -14.88
C PRO A 280 -2.11 16.92 -15.77
N GLY A 281 -2.27 15.61 -15.92
CA GLY A 281 -1.39 14.79 -16.76
C GLY A 281 0.06 14.68 -16.27
N TRP A 282 0.38 15.05 -15.02
CA TRP A 282 1.77 15.10 -14.52
C TRP A 282 2.55 13.79 -14.71
N CYS A 283 1.88 12.63 -14.69
CA CYS A 283 2.50 11.30 -14.88
C CYS A 283 2.11 10.62 -16.22
N GLY A 284 1.79 11.37 -17.27
CA GLY A 284 1.66 10.81 -18.64
C GLY A 284 0.31 10.17 -19.02
N GLY A 285 -0.80 10.59 -18.40
CA GLY A 285 -2.17 10.17 -18.75
C GLY A 285 -2.84 11.02 -19.85
N GLU A 286 -3.97 10.55 -20.39
CA GLU A 286 -4.71 11.14 -21.55
C GLU A 286 -5.17 12.61 -21.37
N GLU A 287 -5.20 13.14 -20.15
CA GLU A 287 -5.41 14.58 -19.92
C GLU A 287 -4.19 15.45 -20.31
N ALA A 288 -3.05 14.83 -20.64
CA ALA A 288 -2.06 15.47 -21.49
C ALA A 288 -2.67 15.56 -22.89
N GLY A 289 -3.51 16.58 -23.11
CA GLY A 289 -4.19 16.81 -24.38
C GLY A 289 -3.23 16.64 -25.56
N GLU A 290 -3.76 16.21 -26.70
CA GLU A 290 -3.01 15.88 -27.92
C GLU A 290 -2.02 16.98 -28.37
N ASP A 291 -2.16 18.22 -27.86
CA ASP A 291 -1.20 19.33 -28.00
C ASP A 291 0.09 19.22 -27.14
N ARG A 292 0.26 18.17 -26.33
CA ARG A 292 1.49 17.93 -25.54
C ARG A 292 2.15 16.57 -25.81
N ALA A 293 1.63 15.80 -26.76
CA ALA A 293 2.28 14.60 -27.24
C ALA A 293 3.48 14.98 -28.13
N CYS A 294 4.67 15.06 -27.54
CA CYS A 294 5.95 15.04 -28.24
C CYS A 294 6.07 16.00 -29.45
N GLU A 295 6.21 17.29 -29.21
CA GLU A 295 7.11 18.07 -30.07
C GLU A 295 8.50 18.04 -29.44
N THR A 296 9.38 17.23 -30.03
CA THR A 296 10.82 17.41 -29.94
C THR A 296 11.16 18.84 -30.36
N GLY A 297 11.27 19.76 -29.41
CA GLY A 297 11.84 21.09 -29.63
C GLY A 297 11.08 22.25 -29.00
N ARG A 298 11.59 22.74 -27.86
CA ARG A 298 11.47 24.15 -27.43
C ARG A 298 10.06 24.71 -27.20
N GLY A 299 9.18 23.96 -26.52
CA GLY A 299 8.08 24.55 -25.76
C GLY A 299 8.49 24.62 -24.29
N GLU A 300 8.51 25.80 -23.68
CA GLU A 300 8.86 25.97 -22.26
C GLU A 300 7.90 25.15 -21.39
N GLU A 301 8.41 24.15 -20.68
CA GLU A 301 7.67 23.48 -19.62
C GLU A 301 7.27 24.55 -18.58
N PRO A 302 6.07 24.47 -17.99
CA PRO A 302 5.70 25.41 -16.94
C PRO A 302 6.77 25.38 -15.84
N GLU A 303 7.14 26.55 -15.33
CA GLU A 303 8.22 26.84 -14.35
C GLU A 303 8.04 26.13 -12.98
N ILE A 304 7.12 25.16 -12.92
CA ILE A 304 6.69 24.38 -11.76
C ILE A 304 7.59 23.16 -11.55
N TRP A 305 8.21 22.63 -12.61
CA TRP A 305 9.11 21.48 -12.51
C TRP A 305 10.55 21.94 -12.27
N HIS A 306 11.21 21.37 -11.27
CA HIS A 306 12.61 21.60 -10.94
C HIS A 306 13.41 20.29 -10.93
N LYS A 307 14.75 20.39 -10.94
CA LYS A 307 15.62 19.21 -10.83
C LYS A 307 15.44 18.57 -9.45
N THR A 308 15.40 17.24 -9.40
CA THR A 308 15.43 16.51 -8.12
C THR A 308 16.84 16.48 -7.51
N GLU A 309 16.90 16.34 -6.20
CA GLU A 309 18.13 16.10 -5.44
C GLU A 309 18.28 14.61 -5.14
N ILE A 310 19.52 14.09 -5.24
CA ILE A 310 19.83 12.74 -4.78
C ILE A 310 20.02 12.78 -3.28
N VAL A 311 19.20 12.02 -2.54
CA VAL A 311 19.30 11.90 -1.09
C VAL A 311 20.12 10.67 -0.73
N PRO A 312 21.31 10.82 -0.10
CA PRO A 312 22.11 9.68 0.31
C PRO A 312 21.39 8.86 1.38
N PHE A 313 21.18 7.58 1.11
CA PHE A 313 20.61 6.63 2.06
C PHE A 313 21.27 5.26 1.89
N ASP A 314 21.43 4.54 2.99
CA ASP A 314 22.05 3.22 2.98
C ASP A 314 21.07 2.19 2.40
N SER A 315 21.27 1.79 1.14
CA SER A 315 20.43 0.79 0.48
C SER A 315 20.66 -0.64 0.99
N SER A 316 21.68 -0.88 1.83
CA SER A 316 21.91 -2.22 2.41
C SER A 316 20.85 -2.64 3.41
N VAL A 317 20.03 -1.69 3.89
CA VAL A 317 18.91 -1.92 4.81
C VAL A 317 17.58 -2.14 4.11
N LEU A 318 17.57 -2.21 2.77
CA LEU A 318 16.36 -2.48 2.01
C LEU A 318 15.93 -3.94 2.15
N HIS A 319 14.63 -4.16 2.20
CA HIS A 319 14.02 -5.49 2.23
C HIS A 319 12.71 -5.46 1.45
N ALA A 320 12.37 -6.51 0.73
CA ALA A 320 11.06 -6.63 0.12
C ALA A 320 10.00 -6.79 1.21
N GLN A 321 8.86 -6.13 1.02
CA GLN A 321 7.71 -6.31 1.89
C GLN A 321 7.10 -7.70 1.66
N GLY A 322 7.34 -8.59 2.62
CA GLY A 322 6.52 -9.79 2.81
C GLY A 322 5.27 -9.48 3.63
N GLY A 323 4.23 -10.30 3.46
CA GLY A 323 3.00 -10.20 4.23
C GLY A 323 2.01 -9.16 3.69
N ALA A 324 0.89 -9.05 4.39
CA ALA A 324 -0.25 -8.23 3.97
C ALA A 324 0.08 -6.73 3.97
N ARG A 325 -0.15 -6.07 2.84
CA ARG A 325 -0.03 -4.63 2.67
C ARG A 325 -1.25 -3.91 3.22
N VAL A 326 -1.10 -2.63 3.57
CA VAL A 326 -2.23 -1.79 3.97
C VAL A 326 -3.03 -1.42 2.73
N THR A 327 -4.34 -1.65 2.75
CA THR A 327 -5.25 -1.31 1.64
C THR A 327 -6.55 -0.71 2.18
N VAL A 328 -7.41 -0.21 1.27
CA VAL A 328 -8.81 0.09 1.62
C VAL A 328 -9.61 -1.20 1.67
N ILE A 329 -10.15 -1.55 2.84
CA ILE A 329 -10.79 -2.85 3.06
C ILE A 329 -12.32 -2.74 3.05
N ASP A 330 -12.88 -1.86 3.88
CA ASP A 330 -14.32 -1.64 3.99
C ASP A 330 -14.67 -0.21 3.54
N ARG A 331 -15.80 -0.07 2.85
CA ARG A 331 -16.41 1.22 2.49
C ARG A 331 -17.75 1.33 3.22
N ILE A 332 -17.81 2.17 4.25
CA ILE A 332 -18.96 2.34 5.13
C ILE A 332 -19.63 3.68 4.83
N PRO A 333 -20.79 3.71 4.16
CA PRO A 333 -21.56 4.94 3.98
C PRO A 333 -21.91 5.56 5.32
N ALA A 334 -21.96 6.89 5.40
CA ALA A 334 -22.49 7.55 6.58
C ALA A 334 -23.94 7.12 6.82
N LYS A 335 -24.25 6.86 8.08
CA LYS A 335 -25.60 6.46 8.51
C LYS A 335 -26.53 7.66 8.56
N GLU A 336 -26.04 8.78 9.10
CA GLU A 336 -26.80 10.01 9.25
C GLU A 336 -25.91 11.24 9.41
N VAL A 337 -26.48 12.41 9.12
CA VAL A 337 -25.93 13.72 9.46
C VAL A 337 -26.94 14.39 10.39
N PHE A 338 -26.49 14.84 11.56
CA PHE A 338 -27.36 15.42 12.59
C PHE A 338 -26.73 16.68 13.20
N VAL A 339 -27.54 17.42 13.96
CA VAL A 339 -27.10 18.62 14.68
C VAL A 339 -27.06 18.31 16.17
N THR A 340 -25.93 18.55 16.83
CA THR A 340 -25.77 18.36 18.28
C THR A 340 -26.59 19.40 19.07
N PRO A 341 -26.85 19.19 20.37
CA PRO A 341 -27.46 20.21 21.22
C PRO A 341 -26.72 21.56 21.21
N ASN A 342 -25.40 21.56 21.01
CA ASN A 342 -24.58 22.77 20.87
C ASN A 342 -24.64 23.40 19.46
N GLY A 343 -25.39 22.83 18.52
CA GLY A 343 -25.57 23.36 17.17
C GLY A 343 -24.50 22.92 16.17
N GLU A 344 -23.67 21.94 16.49
CA GLU A 344 -22.62 21.44 15.61
C GLU A 344 -23.19 20.42 14.62
N THR A 345 -22.76 20.45 13.36
CA THR A 345 -23.16 19.44 12.36
C THR A 345 -22.21 18.26 12.40
N VAL A 346 -22.74 17.06 12.65
CA VAL A 346 -21.96 15.84 12.86
C VAL A 346 -22.45 14.73 11.95
N ILE A 347 -21.50 13.99 11.38
CA ILE A 347 -21.71 12.76 10.60
C ILE A 347 -21.53 11.57 11.54
N ASP A 348 -22.46 10.61 11.55
CA ASP A 348 -22.31 9.31 12.23
C ASP A 348 -22.17 8.19 11.19
N PHE A 349 -21.08 7.41 11.25
CA PHE A 349 -20.87 6.23 10.41
C PHE A 349 -21.41 4.94 11.04
N GLY A 350 -21.89 4.98 12.28
CA GLY A 350 -22.46 3.85 13.02
C GLY A 350 -21.45 2.85 13.58
N GLN A 351 -20.16 2.99 13.22
CA GLN A 351 -19.07 2.10 13.61
C GLN A 351 -17.82 2.93 13.92
N ASN A 352 -17.12 2.63 15.02
CA ASN A 352 -15.78 3.18 15.27
C ASN A 352 -14.74 2.37 14.50
N MET A 353 -13.89 3.03 13.73
CA MET A 353 -12.95 2.39 12.81
C MET A 353 -11.66 3.21 12.66
N ALA A 354 -10.64 2.65 12.00
CA ALA A 354 -9.46 3.38 11.58
C ALA A 354 -9.43 3.50 10.05
N GLY A 355 -9.18 4.70 9.53
CA GLY A 355 -9.16 4.94 8.10
C GLY A 355 -9.26 6.41 7.73
N ARG A 356 -9.94 6.70 6.62
CA ARG A 356 -10.18 8.06 6.12
C ARG A 356 -11.63 8.25 5.70
N ILE A 357 -12.03 9.48 5.42
CA ILE A 357 -13.33 9.78 4.81
C ILE A 357 -13.09 10.10 3.34
N CYS A 358 -13.84 9.42 2.48
CA CYS A 358 -14.06 9.80 1.09
C CYS A 358 -15.33 10.66 1.04
N VAL A 359 -15.19 11.89 0.55
CA VAL A 359 -16.25 12.90 0.50
C VAL A 359 -16.51 13.32 -0.93
N THR A 360 -17.79 13.39 -1.30
CA THR A 360 -18.25 14.03 -2.53
C THR A 360 -18.89 15.37 -2.20
N GLY A 361 -18.60 16.42 -2.98
CA GLY A 361 -19.22 17.72 -2.78
C GLY A 361 -19.11 18.61 -4.02
N CYS A 362 -20.00 19.58 -4.14
CA CYS A 362 -20.03 20.53 -5.26
C CYS A 362 -19.85 21.95 -4.74
N GLY A 363 -18.82 22.64 -5.22
CA GLY A 363 -18.41 23.95 -4.73
C GLY A 363 -17.86 24.84 -5.83
N ARG A 364 -17.51 26.07 -5.46
CA ARG A 364 -16.80 27.04 -6.31
C ARG A 364 -15.31 27.03 -5.98
N LYS A 365 -14.48 27.50 -6.90
CA LYS A 365 -13.05 27.70 -6.63
C LYS A 365 -12.85 28.52 -5.34
N GLY A 366 -12.01 28.00 -4.44
CA GLY A 366 -11.71 28.58 -3.13
C GLY A 366 -12.65 28.16 -2.01
N ASP A 367 -13.76 27.49 -2.31
CA ASP A 367 -14.58 26.85 -1.28
C ASP A 367 -13.78 25.74 -0.58
N VAL A 368 -14.23 25.34 0.61
CA VAL A 368 -13.54 24.38 1.47
C VAL A 368 -14.48 23.29 1.95
N ILE A 369 -14.00 22.05 1.93
CA ILE A 369 -14.53 20.96 2.76
C ILE A 369 -13.52 20.72 3.88
N GLU A 370 -13.94 20.83 5.14
CA GLU A 370 -13.09 20.60 6.31
C GLU A 370 -13.85 19.74 7.33
N LEU A 371 -13.30 18.56 7.62
CA LEU A 371 -13.89 17.56 8.50
C LEU A 371 -12.90 17.20 9.61
N ARG A 372 -13.39 17.11 10.85
CA ARG A 372 -12.59 16.67 12.00
C ARG A 372 -13.14 15.38 12.57
N CYS A 373 -12.33 14.32 12.53
CA CYS A 373 -12.72 12.96 12.91
C CYS A 373 -12.57 12.73 14.43
N PHE A 374 -13.53 12.07 15.07
CA PHE A 374 -13.52 11.75 16.51
C PHE A 374 -14.35 10.50 16.87
N GLU A 375 -14.16 9.97 18.08
CA GLU A 375 -14.69 8.63 18.45
C GLU A 375 -16.04 8.64 19.14
N ILE A 376 -16.27 9.59 20.06
CA ILE A 376 -17.41 9.56 20.98
C ILE A 376 -18.08 10.92 21.10
N LEU A 377 -19.36 10.91 21.46
CA LEU A 377 -20.07 12.11 21.93
C LEU A 377 -19.97 12.19 23.46
N ASP A 378 -20.14 13.38 24.03
CA ASP A 378 -20.30 13.56 25.47
C ASP A 378 -21.67 13.04 25.97
N ALA A 379 -21.92 13.16 27.28
CA ALA A 379 -23.15 12.66 27.90
C ALA A 379 -24.42 13.40 27.40
N GLU A 380 -24.25 14.64 26.94
CA GLU A 380 -25.30 15.47 26.39
C GLU A 380 -25.51 15.23 24.88
N GLY A 381 -24.59 14.52 24.21
CA GLY A 381 -24.65 14.22 22.79
C GLY A 381 -23.90 15.23 21.90
N ASN A 382 -22.94 15.98 22.44
CA ASN A 382 -22.08 16.90 21.70
C ASN A 382 -20.72 16.30 21.37
N VAL A 383 -19.96 17.00 20.53
CA VAL A 383 -18.62 16.60 20.08
C VAL A 383 -17.65 16.52 21.26
N TYR A 384 -16.94 15.39 21.40
CA TYR A 384 -15.90 15.20 22.42
C TYR A 384 -14.54 14.90 21.79
N LEU A 385 -13.53 15.72 22.12
CA LEU A 385 -12.22 15.72 21.45
C LEU A 385 -11.03 15.57 22.41
N ASP A 386 -11.24 15.66 23.73
CA ASP A 386 -10.15 15.71 24.71
C ASP A 386 -9.28 14.45 24.70
N ASN A 387 -9.87 13.28 24.40
CA ASN A 387 -9.15 12.01 24.29
C ASN A 387 -8.16 11.95 23.12
N LEU A 388 -8.31 12.83 22.11
CA LEU A 388 -7.37 12.95 20.99
C LEU A 388 -6.06 13.64 21.40
N ARG A 389 -6.02 14.29 22.56
CA ARG A 389 -4.89 15.05 23.09
C ARG A 389 -4.44 16.12 22.07
N LYS A 390 -3.26 16.00 21.46
CA LYS A 390 -2.79 16.96 20.44
C LYS A 390 -3.08 16.55 19.00
N ALA A 391 -3.62 15.35 18.76
CA ALA A 391 -4.00 14.95 17.41
C ALA A 391 -5.14 15.87 16.91
N LYS A 392 -4.96 16.46 15.73
CA LYS A 392 -5.98 17.35 15.16
C LYS A 392 -7.05 16.56 14.43
N THR A 393 -6.65 15.45 13.78
CA THR A 393 -7.50 14.52 13.02
C THR A 393 -8.39 15.22 11.98
N THR A 394 -7.84 16.20 11.27
CA THR A 394 -8.58 17.06 10.34
C THR A 394 -8.19 16.80 8.89
N MET A 395 -9.16 16.49 8.05
CA MET A 395 -8.98 16.55 6.60
C MET A 395 -9.56 17.85 6.04
N LYS A 396 -8.84 18.45 5.10
CA LYS A 396 -9.22 19.70 4.45
C LYS A 396 -8.97 19.62 2.94
N TYR A 397 -9.96 20.02 2.17
CA TYR A 397 -9.90 20.13 0.72
C TYR A 397 -10.29 21.55 0.31
N VAL A 398 -9.47 22.20 -0.50
CA VAL A 398 -9.74 23.51 -1.10
C VAL A 398 -10.04 23.30 -2.59
N PHE A 399 -11.18 23.81 -3.05
CA PHE A 399 -11.61 23.67 -4.43
C PHE A 399 -10.72 24.48 -5.39
N GLY A 400 -10.13 23.81 -6.38
CA GLY A 400 -9.32 24.45 -7.42
C GLY A 400 -10.12 25.02 -8.59
N LYS A 401 -11.33 24.49 -8.79
CA LYS A 401 -12.28 24.84 -9.85
C LYS A 401 -13.72 24.68 -9.35
N ASP A 402 -14.66 25.25 -10.09
CA ASP A 402 -16.08 25.05 -9.85
C ASP A 402 -16.49 23.63 -10.26
N GLY A 403 -17.41 23.02 -9.51
CA GLY A 403 -18.02 21.73 -9.86
C GLY A 403 -18.00 20.72 -8.73
N GLU A 404 -18.42 19.51 -9.08
CA GLU A 404 -18.42 18.35 -8.19
C GLU A 404 -17.04 17.67 -8.15
N ILE A 405 -16.65 17.24 -6.96
CA ILE A 405 -15.42 16.50 -6.69
C ILE A 405 -15.71 15.31 -5.80
N THR A 406 -14.83 14.31 -5.86
CA THR A 406 -14.70 13.26 -4.84
C THR A 406 -13.26 13.28 -4.35
N TYR A 407 -13.07 13.37 -3.03
CA TYR A 407 -11.76 13.51 -2.41
C TYR A 407 -11.62 12.62 -1.17
N HIS A 408 -10.42 12.09 -0.98
CA HIS A 408 -9.96 11.49 0.25
C HIS A 408 -8.48 11.86 0.45
N PRO A 409 -7.99 11.91 1.70
CA PRO A 409 -6.58 12.18 1.93
C PRO A 409 -5.67 10.99 1.54
N TYR A 410 -4.39 11.27 1.29
CA TYR A 410 -3.41 10.30 0.78
C TYR A 410 -2.48 9.72 1.86
N PHE A 411 -2.01 10.53 2.82
CA PHE A 411 -0.93 10.15 3.73
C PHE A 411 -1.28 10.26 5.22
N THR A 412 -2.56 10.21 5.55
CA THR A 412 -3.06 10.21 6.93
C THR A 412 -4.19 9.20 7.11
N TYR A 413 -4.36 8.75 8.35
CA TYR A 413 -5.54 8.02 8.80
C TYR A 413 -5.98 8.53 10.17
N MET A 414 -7.23 8.26 10.54
CA MET A 414 -7.85 8.68 11.78
C MET A 414 -8.64 7.52 12.37
N GLY A 415 -8.68 7.42 13.70
CA GLY A 415 -9.64 6.58 14.43
C GLY A 415 -10.91 7.36 14.73
N PHE A 416 -12.06 6.92 14.23
CA PHE A 416 -13.32 7.65 14.37
C PHE A 416 -14.57 6.79 14.16
N ARG A 417 -15.66 7.23 14.78
CA ARG A 417 -17.03 6.91 14.40
C ARG A 417 -17.75 8.12 13.81
N TYR A 418 -17.36 9.31 14.26
CA TYR A 418 -18.01 10.56 13.93
C TYR A 418 -17.07 11.51 13.21
N ALA A 419 -17.62 12.44 12.45
CA ALA A 419 -16.89 13.58 11.93
C ALA A 419 -17.67 14.87 12.15
N LEU A 420 -17.00 15.87 12.70
CA LEU A 420 -17.51 17.23 12.82
C LEU A 420 -17.31 17.93 11.47
N VAL A 421 -18.40 18.45 10.90
CA VAL A 421 -18.35 19.28 9.69
C VAL A 421 -17.97 20.70 10.10
N ILE A 422 -16.72 21.07 9.86
CA ILE A 422 -16.22 22.44 10.09
C ILE A 422 -16.65 23.35 8.94
N SER A 423 -16.54 22.86 7.70
CA SER A 423 -16.99 23.55 6.51
C SER A 423 -17.37 22.55 5.43
N TYR A 424 -18.45 22.84 4.70
CA TYR A 424 -18.90 22.08 3.55
C TYR A 424 -19.73 23.01 2.64
N PRO A 425 -19.53 23.04 1.32
CA PRO A 425 -20.32 23.88 0.43
C PRO A 425 -21.78 23.41 0.37
N GLY A 426 -22.71 24.28 0.77
CA GLY A 426 -24.12 23.93 0.85
C GLY A 426 -24.47 23.11 2.10
N THR A 427 -25.46 22.23 1.98
CA THR A 427 -25.92 21.41 3.11
C THR A 427 -25.34 19.99 2.98
N PRO A 428 -24.56 19.50 3.96
CA PRO A 428 -24.05 18.13 3.93
C PRO A 428 -25.20 17.13 4.10
N THR A 429 -25.20 16.06 3.28
CA THR A 429 -26.11 14.92 3.42
C THR A 429 -25.30 13.64 3.64
N ALA A 430 -25.91 12.60 4.20
CA ALA A 430 -25.17 11.37 4.54
C ALA A 430 -24.54 10.69 3.31
N GLU A 431 -25.21 10.79 2.15
CA GLU A 431 -24.76 10.21 0.89
C GLU A 431 -23.46 10.81 0.37
N ALA A 432 -23.09 12.01 0.86
CA ALA A 432 -21.85 12.67 0.50
C ALA A 432 -20.61 12.04 1.16
N PHE A 433 -20.77 11.18 2.18
CA PHE A 433 -19.66 10.70 3.00
C PHE A 433 -19.60 9.17 3.06
N THR A 434 -18.43 8.62 2.79
CA THR A 434 -18.11 7.21 3.00
C THR A 434 -16.82 7.11 3.81
N ALA A 435 -16.84 6.38 4.92
CA ALA A 435 -15.62 6.02 5.61
C ALA A 435 -14.94 4.85 4.89
N GLU A 436 -13.64 4.99 4.61
CA GLU A 436 -12.80 3.97 4.01
C GLU A 436 -11.84 3.44 5.07
N THR A 437 -11.99 2.17 5.46
CA THR A 437 -11.11 1.57 6.49
C THR A 437 -9.75 1.26 5.89
N LEU A 438 -8.68 1.56 6.63
CA LEU A 438 -7.31 1.31 6.23
C LEU A 438 -6.66 0.37 7.24
N HIS A 439 -6.28 -0.83 6.80
CA HIS A 439 -5.51 -1.77 7.60
C HIS A 439 -4.82 -2.80 6.70
N SER A 440 -3.88 -3.56 7.25
CA SER A 440 -3.23 -4.68 6.56
C SER A 440 -4.28 -5.69 6.09
N GLU A 441 -4.17 -6.12 4.84
CA GLU A 441 -5.09 -7.05 4.15
C GLU A 441 -4.97 -8.50 4.68
N MET A 442 -5.24 -8.68 5.97
CA MET A 442 -5.25 -9.99 6.61
C MET A 442 -6.53 -10.75 6.25
N ALA A 443 -6.36 -11.95 5.68
CA ALA A 443 -7.49 -12.81 5.37
C ALA A 443 -8.22 -13.27 6.65
N PRO A 444 -9.57 -13.19 6.70
CA PRO A 444 -10.34 -13.74 7.82
C PRO A 444 -10.06 -15.23 8.02
N ALA A 445 -9.75 -15.62 9.25
CA ALA A 445 -9.40 -17.00 9.60
C ALA A 445 -10.56 -17.82 10.18
N GLY A 446 -11.64 -17.17 10.62
CA GLY A 446 -12.78 -17.84 11.23
C GLY A 446 -13.92 -16.87 11.53
N GLU A 447 -15.07 -17.46 11.86
CA GLU A 447 -16.29 -16.74 12.24
C GLU A 447 -16.87 -17.40 13.49
N ILE A 448 -17.41 -16.57 14.40
CA ILE A 448 -18.08 -17.03 15.61
C ILE A 448 -19.45 -16.37 15.67
N THR A 449 -20.49 -17.18 15.83
CA THR A 449 -21.85 -16.73 16.13
C THR A 449 -22.45 -17.65 17.20
N CYS A 450 -23.32 -17.10 18.03
CA CYS A 450 -24.06 -17.87 19.04
C CYS A 450 -25.46 -17.29 19.27
N SER A 451 -26.25 -17.97 20.10
CA SER A 451 -27.62 -17.54 20.43
C SER A 451 -27.69 -16.30 21.31
N ASN A 452 -26.57 -15.87 21.94
CA ASN A 452 -26.53 -14.67 22.76
C ASN A 452 -26.10 -13.46 21.92
N PRO A 453 -26.99 -12.48 21.66
CA PRO A 453 -26.67 -11.34 20.83
C PRO A 453 -25.58 -10.43 21.41
N LEU A 454 -25.42 -10.38 22.74
CA LEU A 454 -24.37 -9.58 23.38
C LEU A 454 -22.98 -10.17 23.14
N LEU A 455 -22.86 -11.51 23.08
CA LEU A 455 -21.59 -12.15 22.75
C LEU A 455 -21.23 -11.96 21.27
N ASN A 456 -22.23 -11.98 20.38
CA ASN A 456 -22.01 -11.65 18.97
C ASN A 456 -21.56 -10.19 18.81
N GLN A 457 -22.18 -9.25 19.54
CA GLN A 457 -21.78 -7.85 19.55
C GLN A 457 -20.37 -7.67 20.13
N LEU A 458 -20.03 -8.40 21.18
CA LEU A 458 -18.70 -8.38 21.77
C LEU A 458 -17.64 -8.86 20.77
N HIS A 459 -17.88 -9.99 20.08
CA HIS A 459 -17.02 -10.48 19.00
C HIS A 459 -16.87 -9.46 17.87
N HIS A 460 -17.97 -8.83 17.44
CA HIS A 460 -17.96 -7.75 16.45
C HIS A 460 -17.06 -6.58 16.90
N ASN A 461 -17.18 -6.14 18.15
CA ASN A 461 -16.35 -5.07 18.70
C ASN A 461 -14.87 -5.44 18.73
N TYR A 462 -14.52 -6.68 19.12
CA TYR A 462 -13.14 -7.15 19.08
C TYR A 462 -12.57 -7.14 17.67
N LEU A 463 -13.32 -7.61 16.68
CA LEU A 463 -12.88 -7.63 15.30
C LEU A 463 -12.61 -6.21 14.77
N TRP A 464 -13.48 -5.24 15.08
CA TRP A 464 -13.27 -3.84 14.71
C TRP A 464 -12.10 -3.19 15.44
N GLY A 465 -11.88 -3.53 16.71
CA GLY A 465 -10.70 -3.11 17.47
C GLY A 465 -9.40 -3.66 16.87
N LEU A 466 -9.41 -4.92 16.44
CA LEU A 466 -8.28 -5.57 15.76
C LEU A 466 -7.99 -4.89 14.41
N LYS A 467 -9.01 -4.77 13.56
CA LYS A 467 -8.91 -4.09 12.26
C LYS A 467 -8.33 -2.68 12.42
N GLY A 468 -8.84 -1.92 13.39
CA GLY A 468 -8.42 -0.54 13.62
C GLY A 468 -6.95 -0.38 14.03
N ASN A 469 -6.34 -1.42 14.62
CA ASN A 469 -4.98 -1.36 15.17
C ASN A 469 -3.95 -2.17 14.38
N PHE A 470 -4.32 -2.76 13.24
CA PHE A 470 -3.40 -3.49 12.37
C PHE A 470 -3.15 -2.70 11.08
N LEU A 471 -2.67 -1.45 11.23
CA LEU A 471 -2.21 -0.64 10.10
C LEU A 471 -0.68 -0.70 10.07
N ASP A 472 -0.17 -1.68 9.34
CA ASP A 472 1.26 -2.04 9.18
C ASP A 472 1.95 -2.55 10.46
N VAL A 473 1.76 -1.87 11.59
CA VAL A 473 2.23 -2.31 12.92
C VAL A 473 1.03 -2.49 13.88
N PRO A 474 1.10 -3.40 14.87
CA PRO A 474 0.05 -3.57 15.87
C PRO A 474 0.08 -2.42 16.89
N THR A 475 -0.81 -1.44 16.73
CA THR A 475 -0.84 -0.22 17.57
C THR A 475 -1.65 -0.37 18.85
N ASP A 476 -1.35 0.45 19.87
CA ASP A 476 -2.20 0.58 21.07
C ASP A 476 -3.57 1.19 20.76
N CYS A 477 -3.58 2.19 19.88
CA CYS A 477 -4.79 2.91 19.50
C CYS A 477 -4.64 3.62 18.15
N PRO A 478 -5.71 3.88 17.38
CA PRO A 478 -5.61 4.48 16.04
C PRO A 478 -5.93 5.98 15.95
N GLN A 479 -6.36 6.63 17.03
CA GLN A 479 -6.97 7.97 17.00
C GLN A 479 -6.05 9.09 17.48
N ARG A 480 -5.43 8.94 18.65
CA ARG A 480 -4.69 10.03 19.33
C ARG A 480 -3.24 10.13 18.85
N ASP A 481 -2.50 11.09 19.40
CA ASP A 481 -1.07 11.34 19.14
C ASP A 481 -0.17 10.27 19.80
N GLU A 482 -0.38 9.00 19.44
CA GLU A 482 0.38 7.83 19.92
C GLU A 482 0.54 6.81 18.81
N ARG A 483 -0.40 5.85 18.67
CA ARG A 483 -0.42 4.86 17.60
C ARG A 483 0.90 4.11 17.49
N LEU A 484 1.43 3.67 18.63
CA LEU A 484 2.74 3.04 18.72
C LEU A 484 2.60 1.53 18.85
N GLY A 485 3.61 0.81 18.34
CA GLY A 485 3.74 -0.64 18.50
C GLY A 485 4.08 -1.04 19.93
N TRP A 486 3.16 -0.84 20.87
CA TRP A 486 3.35 -1.18 22.27
C TRP A 486 3.41 -2.69 22.47
N THR A 487 4.52 -3.17 23.01
CA THR A 487 4.81 -4.61 23.12
C THR A 487 3.87 -5.34 24.09
N GLY A 488 3.33 -4.64 25.10
CA GLY A 488 2.42 -5.25 26.07
C GLY A 488 1.03 -5.52 25.49
N ASP A 489 0.56 -4.63 24.62
CA ASP A 489 -0.75 -4.74 23.94
C ASP A 489 -0.74 -5.81 22.84
N ALA A 490 0.41 -5.99 22.17
CA ALA A 490 0.58 -6.96 21.09
C ALA A 490 0.88 -8.40 21.58
N GLN A 491 1.30 -8.59 22.85
CA GLN A 491 1.63 -9.89 23.46
C GLN A 491 0.37 -10.67 23.82
#